data_AF-A0A5C5BTC7-F1
#
_entry.id   AF-A0A5C5BTC7-F1
#
_cell.length_a   1.000
_cell.length_b   1.000
_cell.length_c   1.000
_cell.angle_alpha   90.00
_cell.angle_beta   90.00
_cell.angle_gamma   90.00
#
_symmetry.space_group_name_H-M   'P 1'
#
loop_
_entity.id
_entity.type
_entity.pdbx_description
1 polymer ?
#
loop_
_entity_poly.entity_id
_entity_poly.type
_entity_poly.pdbx_seq_one_letter_code
_entity_poly.pdbx_strand_id
1 'polypeptide(L)'
;MAKKQKTDLGKRAIYNYHVRNDRNNVRVSPAVVDCWYPTSPKQEEILILSKMRSLTKARDGVPAHISKANIPSLFMTGGYTKTADGMYIYEQDVVIRRTRSRFHDFAARGLLEGAIGAPAITFSGLRQLEDLVTFDDSADDVIREFVAVVRESTSAMQAHDQKLIELLEGLESQISVPEKKKGDVVSMAANVATIIGTVPAVASMTPGVMNVIHQLFEFIGR
;
A
#
# COMPACT_ATOMS: atom_id res chain seq x y z
N MET A 1 -21.52 -19.24 -15.36
CA MET A 1 -20.04 -19.41 -15.32
C MET A 1 -19.41 -18.09 -14.91
N ALA A 2 -18.46 -18.08 -13.98
CA ALA A 2 -17.78 -16.87 -13.57
C ALA A 2 -16.90 -16.32 -14.72
N LYS A 3 -16.93 -15.00 -14.93
CA LYS A 3 -16.25 -14.35 -16.06
C LYS A 3 -14.74 -14.40 -15.87
N LYS A 4 -14.04 -15.11 -16.76
CA LYS A 4 -12.57 -15.12 -16.83
C LYS A 4 -12.05 -13.79 -17.36
N GLN A 5 -10.95 -13.31 -16.77
CA GLN A 5 -10.31 -12.06 -17.15
C GLN A 5 -8.80 -12.27 -17.33
N LYS A 6 -8.18 -11.46 -18.20
CA LYS A 6 -6.72 -11.49 -18.41
C LYS A 6 -5.94 -10.80 -17.29
N THR A 7 -6.61 -10.00 -16.47
CA THR A 7 -6.00 -9.19 -15.41
C THR A 7 -6.75 -9.37 -14.09
N ASP A 8 -6.03 -9.27 -12.99
CA ASP A 8 -6.61 -9.30 -11.65
C ASP A 8 -7.19 -7.92 -11.29
N LEU A 9 -8.49 -7.74 -11.51
CA LEU A 9 -9.17 -6.49 -11.16
C LEU A 9 -9.30 -6.29 -9.64
N GLY A 10 -9.15 -7.37 -8.86
CA GLY A 10 -9.15 -7.34 -7.41
C GLY A 10 -7.88 -6.72 -6.84
N LYS A 11 -6.70 -7.15 -7.33
CA LYS A 11 -5.43 -6.50 -7.02
C LYS A 11 -5.43 -5.01 -7.36
N ARG A 12 -6.00 -4.66 -8.51
CA ARG A 12 -6.16 -3.25 -8.90
C ARG A 12 -7.05 -2.46 -7.93
N ALA A 13 -8.14 -3.06 -7.45
CA ALA A 13 -9.01 -2.42 -6.46
C ALA A 13 -8.29 -2.20 -5.12
N ILE A 14 -7.48 -3.17 -4.69
CA ILE A 14 -6.63 -3.07 -3.49
C ILE A 14 -5.63 -1.92 -3.65
N TYR A 15 -4.94 -1.86 -4.79
CA TYR A 15 -4.01 -0.78 -5.12
C TYR A 15 -4.69 0.60 -5.06
N ASN A 16 -5.82 0.77 -5.74
CA ASN A 16 -6.56 2.04 -5.73
C ASN A 16 -6.96 2.45 -4.30
N TYR A 17 -7.39 1.48 -3.49
CA TYR A 17 -7.82 1.73 -2.12
C TYR A 17 -6.67 2.15 -1.20
N HIS A 18 -5.54 1.45 -1.24
CA HIS A 18 -4.40 1.69 -0.36
C HIS A 18 -3.56 2.88 -0.80
N VAL A 19 -3.29 3.00 -2.10
CA VAL A 19 -2.36 3.99 -2.64
C VAL A 19 -3.06 5.27 -3.05
N ARG A 20 -4.11 5.17 -3.86
CA ARG A 20 -4.79 6.35 -4.42
C ARG A 20 -5.88 6.92 -3.51
N ASN A 21 -6.16 6.25 -2.39
CA ASN A 21 -7.32 6.51 -1.54
C ASN A 21 -8.65 6.52 -2.32
N ASP A 22 -8.69 5.85 -3.46
CA ASP A 22 -9.87 5.78 -4.32
C ASP A 22 -10.67 4.52 -3.98
N ARG A 23 -11.94 4.74 -3.65
CA ARG A 23 -12.91 3.69 -3.32
C ARG A 23 -13.55 3.09 -4.57
N ASN A 24 -13.29 3.69 -5.73
CA ASN A 24 -13.71 3.22 -7.03
C ASN A 24 -12.55 2.46 -7.69
N ASN A 25 -12.85 1.36 -8.36
CA ASN A 25 -11.84 0.54 -9.03
C ASN A 25 -11.42 1.15 -10.38
N VAL A 26 -10.84 2.35 -10.34
CA VAL A 26 -10.36 3.11 -11.50
C VAL A 26 -9.30 2.32 -12.27
N ARG A 27 -9.24 2.55 -13.59
CA ARG A 27 -8.30 1.87 -14.47
C ARG A 27 -6.85 2.27 -14.12
N VAL A 28 -6.02 1.27 -13.90
CA VAL A 28 -4.58 1.36 -13.64
C VAL A 28 -3.89 0.31 -14.49
N SER A 29 -2.67 0.61 -14.96
CA SER A 29 -1.85 -0.37 -15.67
C SER A 29 -1.52 -1.57 -14.77
N PRO A 30 -1.66 -2.83 -15.24
CA PRO A 30 -1.28 -4.00 -14.46
C PRO A 30 0.17 -3.97 -13.97
N ALA A 31 1.11 -3.46 -14.79
CA ALA A 31 2.52 -3.34 -14.40
C ALA A 31 2.71 -2.45 -13.15
N VAL A 32 1.95 -1.35 -13.04
CA VAL A 32 1.97 -0.47 -11.84
C VAL A 32 1.45 -1.23 -10.63
N VAL A 33 0.35 -1.97 -10.80
CA VAL A 33 -0.29 -2.72 -9.71
C VAL A 33 0.65 -3.82 -9.23
N ASP A 34 1.23 -4.60 -10.14
CA ASP A 34 2.13 -5.71 -9.81
C ASP A 34 3.44 -5.23 -9.17
N CYS A 35 3.95 -4.06 -9.57
CA CYS A 35 5.13 -3.43 -8.99
C CYS A 35 4.92 -3.02 -7.51
N TRP A 36 3.73 -2.53 -7.16
CA TRP A 36 3.41 -2.14 -5.79
C TRP A 36 2.95 -3.30 -4.91
N TYR A 37 2.36 -4.34 -5.49
CA TYR A 37 1.67 -5.36 -4.72
C TYR A 37 2.64 -6.09 -3.78
N PRO A 38 2.29 -6.26 -2.49
CA PRO A 38 3.19 -6.88 -1.52
C PRO A 38 3.53 -8.32 -1.93
N THR A 39 4.77 -8.71 -1.66
CA THR A 39 5.34 -10.03 -1.96
C THR A 39 5.48 -10.92 -0.72
N SER A 40 5.27 -10.37 0.49
CA SER A 40 5.33 -11.11 1.74
C SER A 40 4.14 -10.82 2.68
N PRO A 41 3.78 -11.76 3.57
CA PRO A 41 2.75 -11.53 4.59
C PRO A 41 3.07 -10.33 5.52
N LYS A 42 4.36 -10.09 5.80
CA LYS A 42 4.81 -8.97 6.63
C LYS A 42 4.48 -7.62 5.95
N GLN A 43 4.72 -7.51 4.65
CA GLN A 43 4.37 -6.31 3.86
C GLN A 43 2.86 -6.07 3.80
N GLU A 44 2.06 -7.13 3.62
CA GLU A 44 0.60 -7.02 3.70
C GLU A 44 0.15 -6.48 5.06
N GLU A 45 0.75 -6.96 6.16
CA GLU A 45 0.42 -6.52 7.51
C GLU A 45 0.72 -5.04 7.72
N ILE A 46 1.90 -4.58 7.31
CA ILE A 46 2.30 -3.17 7.34
C ILE A 46 1.27 -2.31 6.59
N LEU A 47 0.87 -2.71 5.38
CA LEU A 47 -0.07 -1.94 4.55
C LEU A 47 -1.47 -1.88 5.19
N ILE A 48 -1.96 -3.00 5.71
CA ILE A 48 -3.26 -3.08 6.40
C ILE A 48 -3.25 -2.18 7.65
N LEU A 49 -2.24 -2.31 8.52
CA LEU A 49 -2.15 -1.52 9.76
C LEU A 49 -1.92 -0.03 9.46
N SER A 50 -1.11 0.31 8.46
CA SER A 50 -0.90 1.69 8.02
C SER A 50 -2.19 2.32 7.52
N LYS A 51 -2.97 1.58 6.74
CA LYS A 51 -4.28 2.03 6.27
C LYS A 51 -5.25 2.23 7.44
N MET A 52 -5.28 1.31 8.39
CA MET A 52 -6.08 1.42 9.60
C MET A 52 -5.69 2.62 10.48
N ARG A 53 -4.38 2.85 10.68
CA ARG A 53 -3.85 4.04 11.37
C ARG A 53 -4.32 5.32 10.68
N SER A 54 -4.27 5.39 9.34
CA SER A 54 -4.75 6.54 8.58
C SER A 54 -6.26 6.77 8.77
N LEU A 55 -7.07 5.72 8.62
CA LEU A 55 -8.53 5.79 8.75
C LEU A 55 -8.99 6.21 10.15
N THR A 56 -8.25 5.81 11.18
CA THR A 56 -8.56 6.12 12.60
C THR A 56 -7.85 7.38 13.11
N LYS A 57 -6.99 8.00 12.29
CA LYS A 57 -6.09 9.10 12.70
C LYS A 57 -5.21 8.70 13.88
N ALA A 58 -4.71 7.46 13.88
CA ALA A 58 -3.88 6.85 14.92
C ALA A 58 -4.53 6.82 16.31
N ARG A 59 -5.87 6.87 16.38
CA ARG A 59 -6.60 6.77 17.65
C ARG A 59 -6.98 5.33 17.93
N ASP A 60 -6.53 4.84 19.08
CA ASP A 60 -6.85 3.53 19.63
C ASP A 60 -8.37 3.35 19.81
N GLY A 61 -8.87 2.18 19.47
CA GLY A 61 -10.26 1.76 19.66
C GLY A 61 -11.31 2.55 18.87
N VAL A 62 -10.90 3.50 18.01
CA VAL A 62 -11.83 4.28 17.18
C VAL A 62 -12.24 3.47 15.94
N PRO A 63 -13.55 3.18 15.75
CA PRO A 63 -13.99 2.39 14.60
C PRO A 63 -13.85 3.14 13.26
N ALA A 64 -13.18 2.52 12.30
CA ALA A 64 -13.13 2.98 10.91
C ALA A 64 -14.36 2.47 10.15
N HIS A 65 -15.24 3.37 9.72
CA HIS A 65 -16.44 2.99 8.98
C HIS A 65 -16.10 2.73 7.51
N ILE A 66 -16.24 1.47 7.08
CA ILE A 66 -15.85 1.02 5.74
C ILE A 66 -17.06 0.41 5.05
N SER A 67 -17.27 0.80 3.78
CA SER A 67 -18.34 0.20 2.99
C SER A 67 -18.06 -1.28 2.75
N LYS A 68 -19.12 -2.11 2.74
CA LYS A 68 -19.00 -3.57 2.53
C LYS A 68 -18.16 -3.93 1.29
N ALA A 69 -18.24 -3.13 0.23
CA ALA A 69 -17.49 -3.31 -1.01
C ALA A 69 -15.98 -3.13 -0.85
N ASN A 70 -15.52 -2.32 0.11
CA ASN A 70 -14.11 -1.99 0.32
C ASN A 70 -13.44 -2.81 1.42
N ILE A 71 -14.20 -3.60 2.20
CA ILE A 71 -13.62 -4.46 3.24
C ILE A 71 -12.57 -5.42 2.65
N PRO A 72 -12.81 -6.11 1.51
CA PRO A 72 -11.77 -6.96 0.92
C PRO A 72 -10.53 -6.17 0.45
N SER A 73 -10.70 -4.91 0.05
CA SER A 73 -9.58 -4.05 -0.33
C SER A 73 -8.75 -3.65 0.88
N LEU A 74 -9.40 -3.30 2.01
CA LEU A 74 -8.71 -3.02 3.27
C LEU A 74 -7.79 -4.19 3.65
N PHE A 75 -8.32 -5.41 3.69
CA PHE A 75 -7.59 -6.60 4.13
C PHE A 75 -6.76 -7.26 3.03
N MET A 76 -6.65 -6.64 1.84
CA MET A 76 -5.87 -7.15 0.70
C MET A 76 -6.31 -8.55 0.21
N THR A 77 -7.58 -8.90 0.41
CA THR A 77 -8.17 -10.22 0.09
C THR A 77 -9.07 -10.20 -1.14
N GLY A 78 -9.27 -9.03 -1.75
CA GLY A 78 -10.11 -8.84 -2.94
C GLY A 78 -9.55 -9.40 -4.25
N GLY A 79 -8.30 -9.88 -4.27
CA GLY A 79 -7.63 -10.45 -5.44
C GLY A 79 -8.37 -11.65 -6.04
N TYR A 80 -8.34 -11.75 -7.37
CA TYR A 80 -9.00 -12.81 -8.11
C TYR A 80 -8.19 -14.11 -8.03
N THR A 81 -8.85 -15.25 -8.16
CA THR A 81 -8.16 -16.55 -8.20
C THR A 81 -7.56 -16.74 -9.59
N LYS A 82 -6.24 -16.94 -9.67
CA LYS A 82 -5.55 -17.31 -10.91
C LYS A 82 -5.86 -18.77 -11.25
N THR A 83 -6.33 -19.01 -12.46
CA THR A 83 -6.63 -20.35 -12.97
C THR A 83 -5.42 -20.95 -13.69
N ALA A 84 -5.44 -22.27 -13.93
CA ALA A 84 -4.34 -23.00 -14.55
C ALA A 84 -3.98 -22.50 -15.97
N ASP A 85 -4.96 -21.97 -16.70
CA ASP A 85 -4.80 -21.33 -18.01
C ASP A 85 -4.29 -19.88 -17.93
N GLY A 86 -3.84 -19.42 -16.75
CA GLY A 86 -3.27 -18.09 -16.54
C GLY A 86 -4.29 -16.95 -16.48
N MET A 87 -5.59 -17.26 -16.55
CA MET A 87 -6.69 -16.30 -16.43
C MET A 87 -7.04 -16.04 -14.95
N TYR A 88 -7.89 -15.06 -14.70
CA TYR A 88 -8.35 -14.68 -13.36
C TYR A 88 -9.87 -14.77 -13.26
N ILE A 89 -10.35 -15.32 -12.15
CA ILE A 89 -11.79 -15.46 -11.85
C ILE A 89 -12.10 -14.80 -10.51
N TYR A 90 -13.16 -14.01 -10.48
CA TYR A 90 -13.73 -13.51 -9.24
C TYR A 90 -14.68 -14.53 -8.62
N GLU A 91 -14.41 -14.90 -7.38
CA GLU A 91 -15.23 -15.81 -6.59
C GLU A 91 -15.61 -15.11 -5.29
N GLN A 92 -16.83 -14.58 -5.22
CA GLN A 92 -17.27 -13.76 -4.11
C GLN A 92 -17.15 -14.47 -2.75
N ASP A 93 -17.57 -15.74 -2.68
CA ASP A 93 -17.51 -16.52 -1.43
C ASP A 93 -16.08 -16.76 -0.96
N VAL A 94 -15.15 -16.98 -1.90
CA VAL A 94 -13.73 -17.13 -1.61
C VAL A 94 -13.16 -15.82 -1.04
N VAL A 95 -13.48 -14.69 -1.66
CA VAL A 95 -13.05 -13.36 -1.21
C VAL A 95 -13.62 -13.06 0.18
N ILE A 96 -14.90 -13.28 0.42
CA ILE A 96 -15.54 -13.07 1.72
C ILE A 96 -14.88 -13.94 2.79
N ARG A 97 -14.66 -15.24 2.51
CA ARG A 97 -14.01 -16.17 3.44
C ARG A 97 -12.59 -15.74 3.78
N ARG A 98 -11.78 -15.37 2.78
CA ARG A 98 -10.41 -14.85 2.98
C ARG A 98 -10.43 -13.59 3.85
N THR A 99 -11.34 -12.66 3.56
CA THR A 99 -11.49 -11.39 4.29
C THR A 99 -11.83 -11.62 5.75
N ARG A 100 -12.79 -12.51 6.04
CA ARG A 100 -13.15 -12.89 7.41
C ARG A 100 -11.97 -13.53 8.14
N SER A 101 -11.31 -14.49 7.50
CA SER A 101 -10.15 -15.16 8.08
C SER A 101 -9.05 -14.16 8.42
N ARG A 102 -8.76 -13.21 7.53
CA ARG A 102 -7.72 -12.18 7.74
C ARG A 102 -8.09 -11.23 8.87
N PHE A 103 -9.34 -10.77 8.94
CA PHE A 103 -9.80 -9.94 10.05
C PHE A 103 -9.67 -10.67 11.39
N HIS A 104 -10.12 -11.93 11.46
CA HIS A 104 -10.03 -12.71 12.69
C HIS A 104 -8.60 -13.02 13.11
N ASP A 105 -7.67 -13.21 12.17
CA ASP A 105 -6.24 -13.34 12.46
C ASP A 105 -5.70 -12.08 13.17
N PHE A 106 -5.97 -10.90 12.62
CA PHE A 106 -5.57 -9.63 13.23
C PHE A 106 -6.22 -9.41 14.59
N ALA A 107 -7.49 -9.77 14.73
CA ALA A 107 -8.21 -9.66 15.98
C ALA A 107 -7.72 -10.64 17.05
N ALA A 108 -7.41 -11.90 16.68
CA ALA A 108 -6.88 -12.91 17.60
C ALA A 108 -5.48 -12.53 18.11
N ARG A 109 -4.69 -11.82 17.30
CA ARG A 109 -3.40 -11.23 17.68
C ARG A 109 -3.54 -9.92 18.45
N GLY A 110 -4.77 -9.45 18.67
CA GLY A 110 -5.07 -8.21 19.38
C GLY A 110 -4.66 -6.94 18.63
N LEU A 111 -4.41 -7.00 17.32
CA LEU A 111 -3.99 -5.86 16.50
C LEU A 111 -5.17 -4.98 16.07
N LEU A 112 -6.33 -5.61 15.87
CA LEU A 112 -7.59 -4.95 15.54
C LEU A 112 -8.69 -5.45 16.48
N GLU A 113 -9.73 -4.65 16.63
CA GLU A 113 -10.93 -5.01 17.37
C GLU A 113 -12.21 -4.53 16.68
N GLY A 114 -13.36 -4.75 17.33
CA GLY A 114 -14.67 -4.38 16.80
C GLY A 114 -15.22 -5.37 15.79
N ALA A 115 -15.98 -4.87 14.82
CA ALA A 115 -16.62 -5.68 13.79
C ALA A 115 -15.92 -5.52 12.44
N ILE A 116 -15.95 -6.54 11.58
CA ILE A 116 -15.28 -6.49 10.26
C ILE A 116 -15.70 -5.32 9.36
N GLY A 117 -16.94 -4.81 9.52
CA GLY A 117 -17.43 -3.64 8.78
C GLY A 117 -17.11 -2.28 9.44
N ALA A 118 -16.64 -2.31 10.68
CA ALA A 118 -16.22 -1.16 11.44
C ALA A 118 -15.02 -1.54 12.35
N PRO A 119 -13.90 -1.99 11.76
CA PRO A 119 -12.75 -2.41 12.55
C PRO A 119 -12.15 -1.19 13.24
N ALA A 120 -11.60 -1.38 14.44
CA ALA A 120 -10.78 -0.39 15.11
C ALA A 120 -9.35 -0.93 15.22
N ILE A 121 -8.35 -0.04 15.12
CA ILE A 121 -6.96 -0.40 15.43
C ILE A 121 -6.75 -0.30 16.92
N THR A 122 -6.08 -1.29 17.51
CA THR A 122 -5.75 -1.26 18.94
C THR A 122 -4.40 -0.58 19.17
N PHE A 123 -4.09 -0.27 20.43
CA PHE A 123 -2.76 0.15 20.83
C PHE A 123 -1.70 -0.90 20.45
N SER A 124 -1.99 -2.19 20.63
CA SER A 124 -1.10 -3.28 20.20
C SER A 124 -0.91 -3.31 18.70
N GLY A 125 -1.94 -3.01 17.91
CA GLY A 125 -1.84 -2.87 16.45
C GLY A 125 -0.98 -1.69 16.02
N LEU A 126 -1.10 -0.56 16.69
CA LEU A 126 -0.23 0.61 16.47
C LEU A 126 1.22 0.28 16.82
N ARG A 127 1.46 -0.35 17.98
CA ARG A 127 2.79 -0.79 18.40
C ARG A 127 3.38 -1.82 17.47
N GLN A 128 2.61 -2.81 17.04
CA GLN A 128 3.05 -3.80 16.05
C GLN A 128 3.47 -3.11 14.75
N LEU A 129 2.68 -2.16 14.25
CA LEU A 129 3.08 -1.37 13.08
C LEU A 129 4.40 -0.64 13.33
N GLU A 130 4.59 -0.05 14.50
CA GLU A 130 5.84 0.61 14.87
C GLU A 130 7.04 -0.33 15.03
N ASP A 131 6.83 -1.56 15.49
CA ASP A 131 7.88 -2.56 15.65
C ASP A 131 8.26 -3.17 14.29
N LEU A 132 7.28 -3.29 13.38
CA LEU A 132 7.52 -3.72 12.01
C LEU A 132 8.28 -2.64 11.23
N VAL A 133 7.85 -1.38 11.36
CA VAL A 133 8.46 -0.22 10.68
C VAL A 133 9.68 0.26 11.47
N THR A 134 10.83 -0.36 11.24
CA THR A 134 12.13 0.18 11.70
C THR A 134 12.71 1.09 10.61
N PHE A 135 13.15 2.28 11.01
CA PHE A 135 13.77 3.25 10.11
C PHE A 135 15.15 3.57 10.68
N ASP A 136 16.18 3.14 9.99
CA ASP A 136 17.57 3.52 10.25
C ASP A 136 18.06 4.45 9.12
N ASP A 137 19.26 5.00 9.28
CA ASP A 137 19.85 5.96 8.33
C ASP A 137 19.97 5.40 6.90
N SER A 138 19.95 4.08 6.73
CA SER A 138 20.03 3.45 5.40
C SER A 138 18.72 3.57 4.60
N ALA A 139 17.59 3.80 5.26
CA ALA A 139 16.32 4.07 4.58
C ALA A 139 16.29 5.47 3.96
N ASP A 140 16.95 6.47 4.58
CA ASP A 140 17.05 7.81 4.01
C ASP A 140 17.83 7.83 2.69
N ASP A 141 18.91 7.04 2.61
CA ASP A 141 19.70 6.91 1.39
C ASP A 141 18.88 6.31 0.24
N VAL A 142 18.06 5.29 0.53
CA VAL A 142 17.19 4.64 -0.45
C VAL A 142 16.09 5.59 -0.94
N ILE A 143 15.51 6.42 -0.07
CA ILE A 143 14.50 7.42 -0.49
C ILE A 143 15.17 8.56 -1.28
N ARG A 144 16.39 8.97 -0.93
CA ARG A 144 17.16 9.94 -1.73
C ARG A 144 17.44 9.40 -3.13
N GLU A 145 17.86 8.14 -3.24
CA GLU A 145 18.07 7.47 -4.53
C GLU A 145 16.77 7.39 -5.33
N PHE A 146 15.65 7.03 -4.69
CA PHE A 146 14.32 7.06 -5.33
C PHE A 146 13.98 8.43 -5.92
N VAL A 147 14.10 9.49 -5.11
CA VAL A 147 13.77 10.86 -5.52
C VAL A 147 14.67 11.30 -6.68
N ALA A 148 15.96 10.98 -6.64
CA ALA A 148 16.89 11.29 -7.72
C ALA A 148 16.48 10.62 -9.04
N VAL A 149 16.20 9.31 -9.00
CA VAL A 149 15.77 8.53 -10.18
C VAL A 149 14.46 9.09 -10.76
N VAL A 150 13.49 9.42 -9.91
CA VAL A 150 12.22 10.01 -10.37
C VAL A 150 12.44 11.39 -10.97
N ARG A 151 13.27 12.26 -10.37
CA ARG A 151 13.54 13.60 -10.89
C ARG A 151 14.24 13.57 -12.26
N GLU A 152 15.24 12.72 -12.44
CA GLU A 152 15.95 12.55 -13.72
C GLU A 152 14.97 12.09 -14.82
N SER A 153 14.13 11.13 -14.47
CA SER A 153 13.13 10.56 -15.37
C SER A 153 12.03 11.56 -15.75
N THR A 154 11.57 12.37 -14.79
CA THR A 154 10.51 13.36 -15.01
C THR A 154 11.01 14.56 -15.82
N SER A 155 12.26 14.96 -15.60
CA SER A 155 12.92 16.05 -16.36
C SER A 155 13.06 15.70 -17.84
N ALA A 156 13.22 14.41 -18.17
CA ALA A 156 13.27 13.91 -19.54
C ALA A 156 11.90 13.88 -20.25
N MET A 157 10.78 13.96 -19.52
CA MET A 157 9.43 13.74 -20.06
C MET A 157 8.68 15.00 -20.54
N GLN A 158 9.22 16.22 -20.33
CA GLN A 158 8.59 17.50 -20.72
C GLN A 158 7.10 17.68 -20.32
N ALA A 159 6.63 16.96 -19.30
CA ALA A 159 5.27 17.08 -18.77
C ALA A 159 5.35 17.26 -17.25
N HIS A 160 5.20 18.51 -16.80
CA HIS A 160 5.20 18.84 -15.37
C HIS A 160 3.81 18.58 -14.79
N ASP A 161 3.61 17.43 -14.16
CA ASP A 161 2.47 17.24 -13.26
C ASP A 161 2.83 17.95 -11.93
N GLN A 162 2.25 19.13 -11.68
CA GLN A 162 2.51 19.94 -10.49
C GLN A 162 2.33 19.12 -9.20
N LYS A 163 1.39 18.17 -9.20
CA LYS A 163 1.12 17.28 -8.07
C LYS A 163 2.25 16.30 -7.78
N LEU A 164 2.99 15.88 -8.81
CA LEU A 164 4.17 15.03 -8.66
C LEU A 164 5.33 15.81 -8.04
N ILE A 165 5.52 17.06 -8.44
CA ILE A 165 6.54 17.95 -7.88
C ILE A 165 6.27 18.17 -6.39
N GLU A 166 5.02 18.48 -6.02
CA GLU A 166 4.62 18.65 -4.62
C GLU A 166 4.85 17.39 -3.76
N LEU A 167 4.63 16.19 -4.34
CA LEU A 167 4.89 14.93 -3.65
C LEU A 167 6.40 14.66 -3.47
N LEU A 168 7.22 15.00 -4.46
CA LEU A 168 8.69 14.87 -4.40
C LEU A 168 9.30 15.85 -3.40
N GLU A 169 8.87 17.11 -3.42
CA GLU A 169 9.28 18.13 -2.45
C GLU A 169 8.82 17.77 -1.03
N GLY A 170 7.62 17.21 -0.91
CA GLY A 170 7.12 16.64 0.34
C GLY A 170 8.03 15.55 0.90
N LEU A 171 8.47 14.61 0.06
CA LEU A 171 9.43 13.58 0.45
C LEU A 171 10.79 14.17 0.84
N GLU A 172 11.36 15.07 0.04
CA GLU A 172 12.65 15.70 0.35
C GLU A 172 12.61 16.47 1.68
N SER A 173 11.51 17.17 1.94
CA SER A 173 11.30 17.88 3.20
C SER A 173 11.24 16.92 4.39
N GLN A 174 10.60 15.75 4.22
CA GLN A 174 10.50 14.71 5.25
C GLN A 174 11.83 14.01 5.49
N ILE A 175 12.64 13.75 4.44
CA ILE A 175 13.99 13.19 4.55
C ILE A 175 14.93 14.14 5.30
N SER A 176 14.76 15.46 5.12
CA SER A 176 15.64 16.49 5.69
C SER A 176 15.43 16.71 7.20
N VAL A 177 14.42 16.09 7.81
CA VAL A 177 14.19 16.16 9.26
C VAL A 177 15.18 15.25 10.00
N PRO A 178 16.01 15.78 10.93
CA PRO A 178 17.05 15.00 11.62
C PRO A 178 16.49 13.92 12.57
N GLU A 179 15.35 14.20 13.20
CA GLU A 179 14.64 13.25 14.05
C GLU A 179 13.25 12.98 13.47
N LYS A 180 13.12 11.88 12.74
CA LYS A 180 11.85 11.49 12.12
C LYS A 180 10.96 10.82 13.15
N LYS A 181 9.73 11.29 13.29
CA LYS A 181 8.72 10.54 14.06
C LYS A 181 8.25 9.37 13.21
N LYS A 182 7.90 8.25 13.82
CA LYS A 182 7.42 7.04 13.11
C LYS A 182 6.22 7.30 12.20
N GLY A 183 5.41 8.31 12.51
CA GLY A 183 4.31 8.77 11.66
C GLY A 183 4.74 9.38 10.34
N ASP A 184 5.93 10.00 10.30
CA ASP A 184 6.51 10.62 9.12
C ASP A 184 6.98 9.55 8.14
N VAL A 185 7.58 8.45 8.64
CA VAL A 185 8.02 7.29 7.86
C VAL A 185 6.86 6.61 7.12
N VAL A 186 5.74 6.38 7.82
CA VAL A 186 4.53 5.81 7.19
C VAL A 186 3.98 6.75 6.11
N SER A 187 4.08 8.07 6.32
CA SER A 187 3.71 9.06 5.30
C SER A 187 4.66 9.01 4.11
N MET A 188 5.97 8.84 4.33
CA MET A 188 6.97 8.75 3.25
C MET A 188 6.70 7.51 2.38
N ALA A 189 6.46 6.34 2.98
CA ALA A 189 6.13 5.14 2.22
C ALA A 189 4.84 5.29 1.39
N ALA A 190 3.82 5.95 1.94
CA ALA A 190 2.59 6.25 1.22
C ALA A 190 2.82 7.27 0.07
N ASN A 191 3.67 8.27 0.29
CA ASN A 191 4.05 9.26 -0.72
C ASN A 191 4.84 8.63 -1.87
N VAL A 192 5.83 7.77 -1.58
CA VAL A 192 6.57 6.98 -2.57
C VAL A 192 5.61 6.13 -3.41
N ALA A 193 4.72 5.37 -2.77
CA ALA A 193 3.72 4.55 -3.46
C ALA A 193 2.78 5.39 -4.35
N THR A 194 2.39 6.58 -3.88
CA THR A 194 1.55 7.51 -4.63
C THR A 194 2.27 8.03 -5.87
N ILE A 195 3.54 8.42 -5.75
CA ILE A 195 4.39 8.92 -6.85
C ILE A 195 4.50 7.88 -7.97
N ILE A 196 4.79 6.62 -7.63
CA ILE A 196 4.83 5.50 -8.57
C ILE A 196 3.47 5.32 -9.28
N GLY A 197 2.39 5.59 -8.55
CA GLY A 197 1.02 5.53 -9.06
C GLY A 197 0.58 6.65 -9.97
N THR A 198 1.15 7.84 -9.78
CA THR A 198 0.89 9.03 -10.59
C THR A 198 1.76 9.09 -11.84
N VAL A 199 2.88 8.36 -11.89
CA VAL A 199 3.76 8.35 -13.07
C VAL A 199 3.75 6.99 -13.78
N PRO A 200 2.89 6.80 -14.79
CA PRO A 200 2.89 5.59 -15.62
C PRO A 200 4.26 5.24 -16.21
N ALA A 201 5.11 6.25 -16.48
CA ALA A 201 6.46 6.07 -16.99
C ALA A 201 7.46 5.51 -15.95
N VAL A 202 7.28 5.81 -14.66
CA VAL A 202 8.10 5.27 -13.56
C VAL A 202 7.82 3.78 -13.37
N ALA A 203 6.57 3.34 -13.57
CA ALA A 203 6.25 1.91 -13.57
C ALA A 203 6.77 1.15 -14.79
N SER A 204 7.08 1.84 -15.90
CA SER A 204 7.81 1.26 -17.04
C SER A 204 9.33 1.36 -16.91
N MET A 205 9.83 2.05 -15.88
CA MET A 205 11.26 2.18 -15.60
C MET A 205 11.71 1.00 -14.73
N THR A 206 12.01 -0.06 -15.48
CA THR A 206 13.05 -1.09 -15.31
C THR A 206 13.77 -1.19 -13.95
N PRO A 207 14.04 -2.43 -13.49
CA PRO A 207 14.34 -2.96 -12.14
C PRO A 207 14.79 -2.07 -10.97
N GLY A 208 15.47 -0.93 -11.17
CA GLY A 208 15.96 -0.06 -10.10
C GLY A 208 14.85 0.50 -9.22
N VAL A 209 13.73 0.96 -9.82
CA VAL A 209 12.57 1.44 -9.06
C VAL A 209 11.89 0.31 -8.27
N MET A 210 11.81 -0.90 -8.83
CA MET A 210 11.30 -2.08 -8.11
C MET A 210 12.21 -2.48 -6.94
N ASN A 211 13.53 -2.40 -7.14
CA ASN A 211 14.50 -2.71 -6.11
C ASN A 211 14.40 -1.71 -4.95
N VAL A 212 14.21 -0.43 -5.23
CA VAL A 212 14.01 0.62 -4.22
C VAL A 212 12.67 0.47 -3.49
N ILE A 213 11.57 0.13 -4.18
CA ILE A 213 10.28 -0.14 -3.54
C ILE A 213 10.36 -1.38 -2.63
N HIS A 214 10.96 -2.45 -3.13
CA HIS A 214 11.13 -3.69 -2.37
C HIS A 214 12.10 -3.49 -1.22
N GLN A 215 13.20 -2.76 -1.41
CA GLN A 215 14.13 -2.38 -0.35
C GLN A 215 13.43 -1.51 0.68
N LEU A 216 12.65 -0.49 0.30
CA LEU A 216 11.85 0.29 1.24
C LEU A 216 10.86 -0.58 2.01
N PHE A 217 10.17 -1.51 1.34
CA PHE A 217 9.28 -2.46 2.02
C PHE A 217 10.02 -3.51 2.87
N GLU A 218 11.26 -3.88 2.52
CA GLU A 218 12.14 -4.75 3.30
C GLU A 218 12.74 -4.01 4.50
N PHE A 219 13.07 -2.73 4.37
CA PHE A 219 13.51 -1.84 5.45
C PHE A 219 12.38 -1.56 6.43
N ILE A 220 11.16 -1.34 5.93
CA ILE A 220 9.93 -1.23 6.73
C ILE A 220 9.52 -2.58 7.35
N GLY A 221 10.32 -3.65 7.19
CA GLY A 221 10.00 -4.98 7.66
C GLY A 221 11.20 -5.87 7.97
N ARG A 222 12.30 -5.34 8.54
CA ARG A 222 13.29 -6.19 9.22
C ARG A 222 12.86 -6.56 10.63
#